data_AF-A0A2T4YL21-F1
#
_entry.id   AF-A0A2T4YL21-F1
#
_cell.length_a   1.000
_cell.length_b   1.000
_cell.length_c   1.000
_cell.angle_alpha   90.00
_cell.angle_beta   90.00
_cell.angle_gamma   90.00
#
_symmetry.space_group_name_H-M   'P 1'
#
loop_
_entity.id
_entity.type
_entity.pdbx_description
1 polymer ?
#
loop_
_entity_poly.entity_id
_entity_poly.type
_entity_poly.pdbx_seq_one_letter_code
_entity_poly.pdbx_strand_id
1 'polypeptide(L)'
;MQTAEKISITMTPEMMVEVRASVAAGEYASTSEVLRDAVRVWQRLRAEQAERLASIRARAERAVGDLRPSLTGQEIKDRLSSLHAETVKAHRNEAV
;
A
#
# COMPACT_ATOMS: atom_id res chain seq x y z
N MET A 1 -12.26 19.51 24.22
CA MET A 1 -13.06 18.38 23.72
C MET A 1 -13.49 18.74 22.30
N GLN A 2 -13.01 18.02 21.28
CA GLN A 2 -13.49 18.30 19.92
C GLN A 2 -14.96 17.93 19.84
N THR A 3 -15.80 18.89 19.44
CA THR A 3 -17.24 18.70 19.30
C THR A 3 -17.49 17.69 18.19
N ALA A 4 -18.15 16.58 18.50
CA ALA A 4 -18.54 15.61 17.48
C ALA A 4 -19.71 16.17 16.66
N GLU A 5 -19.56 16.21 15.34
CA GLU A 5 -20.63 16.58 14.42
C GLU A 5 -21.56 15.38 14.19
N LYS A 6 -22.88 15.62 14.21
CA LYS A 6 -23.87 14.59 13.91
C LYS A 6 -24.20 14.63 12.42
N ILE A 7 -24.04 13.50 11.75
CA ILE A 7 -24.43 13.30 10.35
C ILE A 7 -25.51 12.21 10.27
N SER A 8 -26.45 12.36 9.33
CA SER A 8 -27.39 11.30 8.97
C SER A 8 -26.82 10.54 7.78
N ILE A 9 -26.71 9.22 7.90
CA ILE A 9 -26.18 8.35 6.85
C ILE A 9 -27.16 7.21 6.58
N THR A 10 -27.29 6.84 5.31
CA THR A 10 -28.03 5.65 4.90
C THR A 10 -27.06 4.50 4.70
N MET A 11 -27.33 3.36 5.31
CA MET A 11 -26.55 2.13 5.18
C MET A 11 -27.47 0.99 4.75
N THR A 12 -26.92 -0.03 4.09
CA THR A 12 -27.72 -1.20 3.71
C THR A 12 -28.16 -1.97 4.98
N PRO A 13 -29.27 -2.72 4.92
CA PRO A 13 -29.72 -3.53 6.04
C PRO A 13 -28.64 -4.50 6.53
N GLU A 14 -27.88 -5.11 5.61
CA GLU A 14 -26.81 -6.07 5.93
C GLU A 14 -25.69 -5.41 6.75
N MET A 15 -25.19 -4.25 6.30
CA MET A 15 -24.17 -3.50 7.05
C MET A 15 -24.66 -3.14 8.45
N MET A 16 -25.93 -2.76 8.57
CA MET A 16 -26.51 -2.42 9.87
C MET A 16 -26.67 -3.65 10.79
N VAL A 17 -26.83 -4.86 10.25
CA VAL A 17 -26.82 -6.10 11.02
C VAL A 17 -25.43 -6.33 11.61
N GLU A 18 -24.38 -6.21 10.82
CA GLU A 18 -22.99 -6.37 11.27
C GLU A 18 -22.60 -5.35 12.35
N VAL A 19 -22.94 -4.08 12.14
CA VAL A 19 -22.68 -3.01 13.11
C VAL A 19 -23.39 -3.28 14.43
N ARG A 20 -24.67 -3.67 14.40
CA ARG A 20 -25.42 -4.00 15.62
C ARG A 20 -24.89 -5.24 16.32
N ALA A 21 -24.47 -6.26 15.56
CA ALA A 21 -23.89 -7.48 16.13
C ALA A 21 -22.58 -7.18 16.86
N SER A 22 -21.71 -6.34 16.29
CA SER A 22 -20.44 -5.94 16.91
C SER A 22 -20.66 -5.17 18.22
N VAL A 23 -21.67 -4.30 18.26
CA VAL A 23 -22.07 -3.58 19.50
C VAL A 23 -22.67 -4.55 20.52
N ALA A 24 -23.55 -5.47 20.10
CA ALA A 24 -24.17 -6.45 20.99
C ALA A 24 -23.15 -7.44 21.58
N ALA A 25 -22.08 -7.76 20.84
CA ALA A 25 -20.95 -8.56 21.32
C ALA A 25 -20.05 -7.80 22.30
N GLY A 26 -20.24 -6.49 22.47
CA GLY A 26 -19.43 -5.65 23.34
C GLY A 26 -18.07 -5.24 22.76
N GLU A 27 -17.83 -5.47 21.46
CA GLU A 27 -16.60 -5.04 20.79
C GLU A 27 -16.52 -3.51 20.68
N TYR A 28 -17.69 -2.86 20.61
CA TYR A 28 -17.82 -1.40 20.56
C TYR A 28 -18.95 -0.94 21.49
N ALA A 29 -18.77 0.20 22.16
CA ALA A 29 -19.77 0.76 23.06
C ALA A 29 -20.96 1.40 22.32
N SER A 30 -20.81 1.73 21.03
CA SER A 30 -21.87 2.35 20.23
C SER A 30 -21.65 2.22 18.72
N THR A 31 -22.72 2.35 17.94
CA THR A 31 -22.66 2.47 16.47
C THR A 31 -21.75 3.62 16.03
N SER A 32 -21.77 4.74 16.73
CA SER A 32 -20.91 5.89 16.42
C SER A 32 -19.42 5.58 16.61
N GLU A 33 -19.08 4.64 17.50
CA GLU A 33 -17.71 4.18 17.68
C GLU A 33 -17.24 3.27 16.54
N VAL A 34 -18.09 2.32 16.13
CA VAL A 34 -17.84 1.48 14.94
C VAL A 34 -17.57 2.35 13.71
N LEU A 35 -18.42 3.36 13.47
CA LEU A 35 -18.26 4.25 12.32
C LEU A 35 -16.98 5.10 12.41
N ARG A 36 -16.63 5.60 13.60
CA ARG A 36 -15.36 6.33 13.77
C ARG A 36 -14.16 5.42 13.50
N ASP A 37 -14.20 4.16 13.94
CA ASP A 37 -13.13 3.23 13.65
C ASP A 37 -13.03 2.89 12.16
N ALA A 38 -14.17 2.62 11.51
CA ALA A 38 -14.24 2.40 10.06
C ALA A 38 -13.63 3.57 9.27
N VAL A 39 -13.91 4.81 9.69
CA VAL A 39 -13.29 6.01 9.09
C VAL A 39 -11.77 6.04 9.30
N ARG A 40 -11.27 5.66 10.48
CA ARG A 40 -9.82 5.59 10.74
C ARG A 40 -9.15 4.52 9.87
N VAL A 41 -9.76 3.35 9.74
CA VAL A 41 -9.28 2.28 8.85
C VAL A 41 -9.23 2.79 7.41
N TRP A 42 -10.31 3.42 6.94
CA TRP A 42 -10.38 4.00 5.59
C TRP A 42 -9.30 5.06 5.34
N GLN A 43 -9.05 5.95 6.31
CA GLN A 43 -7.99 6.95 6.22
C GLN A 43 -6.59 6.32 6.10
N ARG A 44 -6.31 5.27 6.89
CA ARG A 44 -5.03 4.54 6.80
C ARG A 44 -4.83 3.92 5.41
N LEU A 45 -5.86 3.21 4.91
CA LEU A 45 -5.82 2.60 3.57
C LEU A 45 -5.59 3.66 2.47
N ARG A 46 -6.21 4.84 2.60
CA ARG A 46 -6.04 5.96 1.68
C ARG A 46 -4.61 6.52 1.73
N ALA A 47 -4.03 6.66 2.92
CA ALA A 47 -2.66 7.12 3.09
C ALA A 47 -1.66 6.15 2.47
N GLU A 48 -1.77 4.85 2.78
CA GLU A 48 -0.93 3.81 2.19
C GLU A 48 -1.04 3.78 0.67
N GLN A 49 -2.25 3.90 0.12
CA GLN A 49 -2.45 3.93 -1.32
C GLN A 49 -1.81 5.16 -1.96
N ALA A 50 -1.91 6.33 -1.32
CA ALA A 50 -1.28 7.54 -1.78
C ALA A 50 0.26 7.41 -1.79
N GLU A 51 0.83 6.82 -0.73
CA GLU A 51 2.26 6.56 -0.63
C GLU A 51 2.75 5.58 -1.73
N ARG A 52 2.03 4.47 -1.94
CA ARG A 52 2.33 3.52 -3.02
C ARG A 52 2.33 4.20 -4.38
N LEU A 53 1.32 5.02 -4.66
CA LEU A 53 1.24 5.78 -5.92
C LEU A 53 2.36 6.81 -6.06
N ALA A 54 2.71 7.51 -4.97
CA ALA A 54 3.82 8.46 -4.97
C ALA A 54 5.15 7.78 -5.28
N SER A 55 5.41 6.60 -4.70
CA SER A 55 6.60 5.79 -4.97
C SER A 55 6.68 5.35 -6.44
N ILE A 56 5.57 4.89 -7.02
CA ILE A 56 5.50 4.51 -8.43
C ILE A 56 5.75 5.73 -9.33
N ARG A 57 5.11 6.87 -9.04
CA ARG A 57 5.29 8.10 -9.80
C ARG A 57 6.74 8.57 -9.77
N ALA A 58 7.36 8.60 -8.58
CA ALA A 58 8.75 9.00 -8.44
C ALA A 58 9.71 8.07 -9.22
N ARG A 59 9.42 6.76 -9.29
CA ARG A 59 10.18 5.82 -10.12
C ARG A 59 10.00 6.09 -11.61
N ALA A 60 8.78 6.38 -12.05
CA ALA A 60 8.49 6.71 -13.43
C ALA A 60 9.16 8.03 -13.86
N GLU A 61 9.09 9.07 -13.02
CA GLU A 61 9.74 10.36 -13.27
C GLU A 61 11.27 10.20 -13.38
N ARG A 62 11.89 9.40 -12.52
CA ARG A 62 13.32 9.08 -12.63
C ARG A 62 13.66 8.36 -13.93
N ALA A 63 12.80 7.44 -14.38
CA ALA A 63 13.01 6.72 -15.63
C ALA A 63 12.84 7.63 -16.86
N VAL A 64 11.87 8.54 -16.83
CA VAL A 64 11.65 9.53 -17.89
C VAL A 64 12.79 10.54 -17.96
N GLY A 65 13.34 10.96 -16.81
CA GLY A 65 14.50 11.86 -16.75
C GLY A 65 15.85 11.18 -17.00
N ASP A 66 15.88 9.87 -17.22
CA ASP A 66 17.12 9.12 -17.44
C ASP A 66 17.65 9.37 -18.86
N LEU A 67 18.85 9.96 -18.95
CA LEU A 67 19.50 10.29 -20.23
C LEU A 67 20.27 9.11 -20.83
N ARG A 68 20.33 7.96 -20.15
CA ARG A 68 21.02 6.78 -20.67
C ARG A 68 20.34 6.28 -21.96
N PRO A 69 21.12 5.74 -22.92
CA PRO A 69 20.55 5.23 -24.15
C PRO A 69 19.63 4.04 -23.88
N SER A 70 18.59 3.91 -24.69
CA SER A 70 17.74 2.71 -24.72
C SER A 70 18.56 1.48 -25.08
N LEU A 71 18.29 0.38 -24.39
CA LEU A 71 18.90 -0.91 -24.66
C LEU A 71 17.95 -1.81 -25.44
N THR A 72 18.50 -2.58 -26.35
CA THR A 72 17.82 -3.69 -26.99
C THR A 72 17.61 -4.84 -26.00
N GLY A 73 16.67 -5.74 -26.29
CA GLY A 73 16.43 -6.92 -25.46
C GLY A 73 17.65 -7.83 -25.32
N GLN A 74 18.56 -7.86 -26.31
CA GLN A 74 19.78 -8.66 -26.24
C GLN A 74 20.81 -8.04 -25.30
N GLU A 75 21.05 -6.73 -25.41
CA GLU A 75 21.96 -6.00 -24.51
C GLU A 75 21.51 -6.09 -23.05
N ILE A 76 20.19 -6.09 -22.79
CA ILE A 76 19.64 -6.31 -21.45
C ILE A 76 20.00 -7.71 -20.94
N LYS A 77 19.80 -8.75 -21.75
CA LYS A 77 20.09 -10.15 -21.37
C LYS A 77 21.57 -10.37 -21.11
N ASP A 78 22.43 -9.83 -21.96
CA ASP A 78 23.88 -9.97 -21.83
C ASP A 78 24.36 -9.29 -20.55
N ARG A 79 23.87 -8.07 -20.29
CA ARG A 79 24.18 -7.33 -19.06
C ARG A 79 23.70 -8.06 -17.80
N LEU A 80 22.47 -8.59 -17.80
CA LEU A 80 21.93 -9.34 -16.67
C LEU A 80 22.73 -10.61 -16.39
N SER A 81 23.14 -11.33 -17.43
CA SER A 81 23.95 -12.54 -17.32
C SER A 81 25.33 -12.25 -16.71
N SER A 82 25.95 -11.15 -17.12
CA SER A 82 27.23 -10.68 -16.56
C SER A 82 27.11 -10.36 -15.05
N LEU A 83 26.11 -9.56 -14.67
CA LEU A 83 25.86 -9.20 -13.26
C LEU A 83 25.61 -10.44 -12.38
N HIS A 84 24.87 -11.43 -12.92
CA HIS A 84 24.64 -12.69 -12.22
C HIS A 84 25.94 -13.48 -12.02
N ALA A 85 26.77 -13.60 -13.06
CA ALA A 85 28.05 -14.29 -12.97
C ALA A 85 29.01 -13.63 -11.95
N GLU A 86 29.03 -12.30 -11.89
CA GLU A 86 29.80 -11.56 -10.88
C GLU A 86 29.28 -11.83 -9.45
N THR A 87 27.97 -11.82 -9.27
CA THR A 87 27.34 -12.10 -7.97
C THR A 87 27.66 -13.52 -7.49
N VAL A 88 27.59 -14.51 -8.38
CA VAL A 88 27.92 -15.92 -8.07
C VAL A 88 29.40 -16.09 -7.74
N LYS A 89 30.29 -15.41 -8.46
CA LYS A 89 31.73 -15.44 -8.18
C LYS A 89 32.04 -14.81 -6.82
N ALA A 90 31.41 -13.69 -6.48
CA ALA A 90 31.58 -13.04 -5.18
C ALA A 90 31.18 -13.96 -4.02
N HIS A 91 30.00 -14.60 -4.10
CA HIS A 91 29.54 -15.54 -3.07
C HIS A 91 30.41 -16.79 -2.97
N ARG A 92 30.96 -17.28 -4.10
CA ARG A 92 31.90 -18.41 -4.08
C ARG A 92 33.22 -18.07 -3.39
N ASN A 93 33.68 -16.83 -3.53
CA ASN A 93 34.93 -16.37 -2.92
C ASN A 93 34.80 -16.07 -1.42
N GLU A 94 33.58 -15.76 -0.94
CA GLU A 94 33.30 -15.58 0.50
C GLU A 94 33.16 -16.90 1.27
N ALA A 95 32.94 -18.01 0.56
CA ALA A 95 32.75 -19.34 1.13
C ALA A 95 34.05 -20.18 1.25
N VAL A 96 35.21 -19.59 0.91
CA VAL A 96 36.55 -20.20 0.96
C VAL A 96 37.40 -19.45 1.98
#